data_AF-A0A136N632-F1
#
_entry.id   AF-A0A136N632-F1
#
_cell.length_a   1.000
_cell.length_b   1.000
_cell.length_c   1.000
_cell.angle_alpha   90.00
_cell.angle_beta   90.00
_cell.angle_gamma   90.00
#
_symmetry.space_group_name_H-M   'P 1'
#
loop_
_entity.id
_entity.type
_entity.pdbx_description
1 polymer ?
#
loop_
_entity_poly.entity_id
_entity_poly.type
_entity_poly.pdbx_seq_one_letter_code
_entity_poly.pdbx_strand_id
1 'polypeptide(L)'
;MTQLTSTYIEQHKNTTNTYEAFGKLIFETILEQAQSMIGSGAVDTLSLSLDFELSPATEKDCLKVCINKSNGEKWCFNQFEDKVFQD
;
A
#
# COMPACT_ATOMS: atom_id res chain seq x y z
N MET A 1 -16.18 -10.79 -15.19
CA MET A 1 -15.31 -10.57 -14.01
C MET A 1 -13.92 -11.02 -14.39
N THR A 2 -12.97 -10.09 -14.40
CA THR A 2 -11.54 -10.43 -14.53
C THR A 2 -11.13 -11.18 -13.26
N GLN A 3 -10.45 -12.31 -13.38
CA GLN A 3 -9.96 -13.08 -12.23
C GLN A 3 -8.45 -12.93 -12.13
N LEU A 4 -7.90 -13.05 -10.91
CA LEU A 4 -6.46 -13.04 -10.69
C LEU A 4 -5.89 -14.39 -11.12
N THR A 5 -5.47 -14.49 -12.38
CA THR A 5 -4.87 -15.71 -12.95
C THR A 5 -3.36 -15.57 -13.04
N SER A 6 -2.63 -16.70 -13.12
CA SER A 6 -1.18 -16.69 -13.33
C SER A 6 -0.78 -15.92 -14.58
N THR A 7 -1.56 -16.05 -15.66
CA THR A 7 -1.35 -15.31 -16.91
C THR A 7 -1.51 -13.80 -16.73
N TYR A 8 -2.52 -13.36 -15.95
CA TYR A 8 -2.70 -11.93 -15.64
C TYR A 8 -1.50 -11.37 -14.87
N ILE A 9 -1.03 -12.08 -13.84
CA ILE A 9 0.13 -11.69 -13.03
C ILE A 9 1.38 -11.57 -13.91
N GLU A 10 1.62 -12.54 -14.78
CA GLU A 10 2.79 -12.54 -15.67
C GLU A 10 2.76 -11.39 -16.68
N GLN A 11 1.59 -11.09 -17.24
CA GLN A 11 1.41 -9.93 -18.12
C GLN A 11 1.66 -8.61 -17.38
N HIS A 12 1.10 -8.45 -16.16
CA HIS A 12 1.25 -7.23 -15.36
C HIS A 12 2.67 -6.99 -14.85
N LYS A 13 3.42 -8.05 -14.52
CA LYS A 13 4.84 -7.94 -14.14
C LYS A 13 5.70 -7.30 -15.24
N ASN A 14 5.33 -7.48 -16.50
CA ASN A 14 6.11 -7.00 -17.64
C ASN A 14 5.70 -5.60 -18.12
N THR A 15 4.53 -5.10 -17.71
CA THR A 15 3.97 -3.81 -18.17
C THR A 15 4.12 -2.67 -17.16
N THR A 16 4.43 -2.94 -15.89
CA THR A 16 4.44 -1.93 -14.83
C THR A 16 5.82 -1.31 -14.67
N ASN A 17 6.02 -0.11 -15.21
CA ASN A 17 7.36 0.43 -15.52
C ASN A 17 8.01 1.39 -14.51
N THR A 18 7.48 1.64 -13.30
CA THR A 18 8.31 2.33 -12.28
C THR A 18 7.94 1.91 -10.86
N TYR A 19 8.41 0.73 -10.43
CA TYR A 19 8.39 0.31 -9.02
C TYR A 19 9.07 1.33 -8.09
N GLU A 20 9.97 2.17 -8.59
CA GLU A 20 10.67 3.19 -7.80
C GLU A 20 9.72 4.26 -7.24
N ALA A 21 8.78 4.78 -8.04
CA ALA A 21 7.81 5.76 -7.58
C ALA A 21 6.84 5.15 -6.55
N PHE A 22 6.45 3.90 -6.78
CA PHE A 22 5.59 3.16 -5.86
C PHE A 22 6.28 2.83 -4.53
N GLY A 23 7.57 2.46 -4.57
CA GLY A 23 8.38 2.26 -3.38
C GLY A 23 8.49 3.53 -2.55
N LYS A 24 8.71 4.67 -3.21
CA LYS A 24 8.74 5.98 -2.54
C LYS A 24 7.41 6.28 -1.82
N LEU A 25 6.27 6.08 -2.49
CA LEU A 25 4.95 6.25 -1.89
C LEU A 25 4.77 5.37 -0.64
N ILE A 26 5.18 4.09 -0.70
CA ILE A 26 5.13 3.19 0.46
C ILE A 26 5.93 3.76 1.65
N PHE A 27 7.16 4.20 1.40
CA PHE A 27 8.00 4.76 2.46
C PHE A 27 7.43 6.06 3.03
N GLU A 28 6.91 6.96 2.19
CA GLU A 28 6.27 8.20 2.64
C GLU A 28 5.07 7.91 3.54
N THR A 29 4.16 7.02 3.13
CA THR A 29 3.00 6.63 3.96
C THR A 29 3.42 5.98 5.27
N ILE A 30 4.46 5.13 5.27
CA ILE A 30 4.99 4.53 6.49
C ILE A 30 5.53 5.59 7.46
N LEU A 31 6.27 6.59 6.94
CA LEU A 31 6.87 7.65 7.76
C LEU A 31 5.81 8.60 8.32
N GLU A 32 4.86 9.04 7.51
CA GLU A 32 3.71 9.82 7.96
C GLU A 32 2.95 9.07 9.07
N GLN A 33 2.83 7.76 8.92
CA GLN A 33 2.13 6.96 9.89
C GLN A 33 2.91 6.75 11.19
N ALA A 34 4.21 6.54 11.08
CA ALA A 34 5.09 6.50 12.24
C ALA A 34 5.01 7.81 13.01
N GLN A 35 5.04 8.95 12.32
CA GLN A 35 4.90 10.27 12.93
C GLN A 35 3.56 10.44 13.65
N SER A 36 2.46 10.01 13.01
CA SER A 36 1.11 10.04 13.59
C SER A 36 1.00 9.19 14.86
N MET A 37 1.63 8.02 14.91
CA MET A 37 1.61 7.13 16.09
C MET A 37 2.52 7.60 17.23
N ILE A 38 3.69 8.15 16.90
CA ILE A 38 4.64 8.64 17.89
C ILE A 38 4.15 9.97 18.50
N GLY A 39 3.44 10.79 17.72
CA GLY A 39 2.98 12.10 18.14
C GLY A 39 4.14 13.02 18.50
N SER A 40 4.16 13.54 19.73
CA SER A 40 5.26 14.34 20.28
C SER A 40 6.26 13.54 21.12
N GLY A 41 6.10 12.23 21.20
CA GLY A 41 6.95 11.34 21.99
C GLY A 41 8.25 10.95 21.28
N ALA A 42 9.04 10.10 21.95
CA ALA A 42 10.21 9.44 21.38
C ALA A 42 10.13 7.94 21.68
N VAL A 43 10.43 7.11 20.69
CA VAL A 43 10.44 5.65 20.78
C VAL A 43 11.71 5.10 20.12
N ASP A 44 12.31 4.06 20.70
CA ASP A 44 13.51 3.43 20.13
C ASP A 44 13.20 2.60 18.88
N THR A 45 12.03 1.94 18.87
CA THR A 45 11.55 1.12 17.75
C THR A 45 10.04 1.21 17.62
N LEU A 46 9.55 1.32 16.38
CA LEU A 46 8.12 1.24 16.06
C LEU A 46 7.88 0.11 15.06
N SER A 47 6.98 -0.80 15.39
CA SER A 47 6.55 -1.89 14.50
C SER A 47 5.23 -1.55 13.83
N LEU A 48 5.18 -1.72 12.52
CA LEU A 48 3.99 -1.50 11.68
C LEU A 48 3.69 -2.77 10.91
N SER A 49 2.41 -3.15 10.83
CA SER A 49 1.95 -4.31 10.07
C SER A 49 1.40 -3.88 8.71
N LEU A 50 1.95 -4.46 7.65
CA LEU A 50 1.59 -4.17 6.26
C LEU A 50 0.85 -5.36 5.64
N ASP A 51 -0.30 -5.10 5.02
CA ASP A 51 -1.01 -6.05 4.18
C ASP A 51 -0.89 -5.61 2.71
N PHE A 52 -0.76 -6.58 1.81
CA PHE A 52 -0.76 -6.35 0.37
C PHE A 52 -1.96 -7.09 -0.24
N GLU A 53 -2.78 -6.37 -1.00
CA GLU A 53 -3.92 -6.91 -1.71
C GLU A 53 -3.72 -6.75 -3.22
N LEU A 54 -3.94 -7.83 -3.96
CA LEU A 54 -3.83 -7.86 -5.42
C LEU A 54 -5.22 -8.11 -6.02
N SER A 55 -5.63 -7.23 -6.93
CA SER A 55 -6.95 -7.30 -7.57
C SER A 55 -6.85 -7.24 -9.10
N PRO A 56 -7.64 -8.02 -9.84
CA PRO A 56 -7.69 -7.95 -11.31
C PRO A 56 -8.64 -6.86 -11.83
N ALA A 57 -9.26 -6.07 -10.94
CA ALA A 57 -10.38 -5.19 -11.28
C ALA A 57 -10.01 -4.04 -12.24
N THR A 58 -8.79 -3.53 -12.17
CA THR A 58 -8.29 -2.41 -12.98
C THR A 58 -6.76 -2.41 -12.98
N GLU A 59 -6.12 -2.11 -14.12
CA GLU A 59 -4.67 -1.84 -14.18
C GLU A 59 -4.25 -0.80 -13.13
N LYS A 60 -5.17 0.12 -12.75
CA LYS A 60 -4.94 1.17 -11.78
C LYS A 60 -5.10 0.79 -10.30
N ASP A 61 -5.70 -0.35 -9.99
CA ASP A 61 -5.90 -0.82 -8.60
C ASP A 61 -5.33 -2.22 -8.39
N CYS A 62 -4.37 -2.62 -9.23
CA CYS A 62 -3.95 -4.01 -9.24
C CYS A 62 -3.20 -4.39 -7.96
N LEU A 63 -2.55 -3.43 -7.30
CA LEU A 63 -1.87 -3.59 -6.02
C LEU A 63 -2.29 -2.48 -5.06
N LYS A 64 -2.81 -2.89 -3.91
CA LYS A 64 -3.19 -2.05 -2.77
C LYS A 64 -2.33 -2.43 -1.57
N VAL A 65 -1.76 -1.45 -0.90
CA VAL A 65 -0.98 -1.64 0.33
C VAL A 65 -1.78 -1.04 1.46
N CYS A 66 -1.95 -1.79 2.54
CA CYS A 66 -2.67 -1.36 3.72
C CYS A 66 -1.77 -1.40 4.96
N ILE A 67 -1.74 -0.32 5.73
CA ILE A 67 -1.11 -0.27 7.05
C ILE A 67 -2.18 -0.53 8.11
N ASN A 68 -1.99 -1.59 8.91
CA ASN A 68 -2.90 -1.93 10.00
C ASN A 68 -2.54 -1.13 11.26
N LYS A 69 -3.53 -0.45 11.83
CA LYS A 69 -3.40 0.21 13.13
C LYS A 69 -3.66 -0.75 14.27
N SER A 70 -3.14 -0.37 15.44
CA SER A 70 -3.42 -1.06 16.71
C SER A 70 -4.89 -1.03 17.12
N ASN A 71 -5.68 -0.06 16.63
CA ASN A 71 -7.12 0.05 16.90
C ASN A 71 -8.01 -0.73 15.89
N GLY A 72 -7.41 -1.45 14.93
CA GLY A 72 -8.13 -2.22 13.91
C GLY A 72 -8.49 -1.45 12.65
N GLU A 73 -8.26 -0.14 12.60
CA GLU A 73 -8.41 0.64 11.36
C GLU A 73 -7.28 0.32 10.36
N LYS A 74 -7.57 0.44 9.06
CA LYS A 74 -6.59 0.25 7.99
C LYS A 74 -6.47 1.51 7.16
N TRP A 75 -5.24 1.91 6.83
CA TRP A 75 -5.00 2.93 5.82
C TRP A 75 -4.45 2.28 4.57
N CYS A 76 -5.14 2.48 3.45
CA CYS A 76 -4.74 1.85 2.21
C CYS A 76 -4.49 2.87 1.11
N PHE A 77 -3.49 2.57 0.29
CA PHE A 77 -3.20 3.31 -0.94
C PHE A 77 -2.90 2.30 -2.05
N ASN A 78 -3.11 2.73 -3.30
CA ASN A 78 -2.80 1.95 -4.49
C ASN A 78 -1.67 2.64 -5.25
N GLN A 79 -1.21 1.99 -6.31
CA GLN A 79 -0.09 2.47 -7.10
C GLN A 79 -0.40 3.71 -7.99
N PHE A 80 -1.64 4.20 -8.02
CA PHE A 80 -2.08 5.28 -8.92
C PHE A 80 -2.88 6.43 -8.26
N GLU A 81 -3.18 6.37 -6.97
CA GLU A 81 -3.94 7.41 -6.27
C GLU A 81 -3.14 7.98 -5.09
N ASP A 82 -2.90 9.30 -5.17
CA ASP A 82 -2.49 10.18 -4.06
C ASP A 82 -3.58 10.34 -2.97
N LYS A 83 -4.57 9.44 -2.87
CA LYS A 83 -5.73 9.63 -1.99
C LYS A 83 -6.01 8.41 -1.12
N VAL A 84 -5.84 8.64 0.17
CA VAL A 84 -6.19 7.75 1.29
C VAL A 84 -7.70 7.48 1.26
N PHE A 85 -8.07 6.20 1.12
CA PHE A 85 -9.43 5.76 1.41
C PHE A 85 -9.54 5.36 2.88
N GLN A 86 -10.52 5.94 3.57
CA GLN A 86 -11.03 5.47 4.86
C GLN A 86 -12.30 4.66 4.57
N ASP A 87 -12.29 3.37 4.91
CA ASP A 87 -13.51 2.58 5.11
C ASP A 87 -13.97 2.72 6.57
#